data_AF-A0A1M6ADX9-F1
#
_entry.id   AF-A0A1M6ADX9-F1
#
_cell.length_a   1.000
_cell.length_b   1.000
_cell.length_c   1.000
_cell.angle_alpha   90.00
_cell.angle_beta   90.00
_cell.angle_gamma   90.00
#
_symmetry.space_group_name_H-M   'P 1'
#
loop_
_entity.id
_entity.type
_entity.pdbx_description
1 polymer ?
#
loop_
_entity_poly.entity_id
_entity_poly.type
_entity_poly.pdbx_seq_one_letter_code
_entity_poly.pdbx_strand_id
1 'polypeptide(L)'
;MMRIEGLESVVQRINELNDRFGISKPAYNANASGKNSFAAELKAAEGKLDPTKDFSGTKVEATSFGGDTSALINEAASKYHVDPRLVAAIAQTESGGNQEAVSSAGAVGIMQLMPDTAAALGVDPYNKQQNIDGGAKYIKEMLDTFNGDVKKAVAAYNAGPQAVKDYGGVPPYIETQNYVNKVLDIYR
;
A
#
# COMPACT_ATOMS: atom_id res chain seq x y z
N MET A 1 13.72 31.74 7.27
CA MET A 1 14.68 30.82 6.65
C MET A 1 14.09 29.42 6.72
N MET A 2 13.89 28.78 5.55
CA MET A 2 13.17 27.50 5.42
C MET A 2 14.06 26.34 5.87
N ARG A 3 13.50 25.42 6.66
CA ARG A 3 14.22 24.43 7.48
C ARG A 3 14.82 23.28 6.66
N ILE A 4 16.08 22.94 6.96
CA ILE A 4 16.89 21.87 6.35
C ILE A 4 16.55 20.47 6.93
N GLU A 5 15.58 20.38 7.84
CA GLU A 5 15.17 19.15 8.55
C GLU A 5 14.74 18.00 7.61
N GLY A 6 14.25 18.31 6.41
CA GLY A 6 13.85 17.30 5.42
C GLY A 6 15.02 16.60 4.72
N LEU A 7 16.20 17.21 4.67
CA LEU A 7 17.37 16.59 4.02
C LEU A 7 18.10 15.65 4.97
N GLU A 8 18.17 15.99 6.26
CA GLU A 8 18.76 15.14 7.29
C GLU A 8 17.99 13.82 7.45
N SER A 9 16.65 13.85 7.37
CA SER A 9 15.83 12.65 7.45
C SER A 9 16.00 11.72 6.23
N VAL A 10 16.23 12.29 5.05
CA VAL A 10 16.52 11.52 3.82
C VAL A 10 17.91 10.88 3.92
N VAL A 11 18.92 11.60 4.41
CA VAL A 11 20.26 11.06 4.62
C VAL A 11 20.25 9.95 5.68
N GLN A 12 19.50 10.13 6.75
CA GLN A 12 19.32 9.11 7.78
C GLN A 12 18.64 7.86 7.23
N ARG A 13 17.57 8.02 6.44
CA ARG A 13 16.89 6.91 5.74
C ARG A 13 17.81 6.17 4.78
N ILE A 14 18.69 6.87 4.07
CA ILE A 14 19.66 6.24 3.15
C ILE A 14 20.66 5.39 3.94
N ASN A 15 21.15 5.87 5.09
CA ASN A 15 22.11 5.13 5.90
C ASN A 15 21.45 3.89 6.53
N GLU A 16 20.24 4.01 7.06
CA GLU A 16 19.48 2.88 7.62
C GLU A 16 19.18 1.79 6.59
N LEU A 17 18.90 2.18 5.33
CA LEU A 17 18.70 1.23 4.23
C LEU A 17 20.01 0.55 3.82
N ASN A 18 21.12 1.27 3.78
CA ASN A 18 22.42 0.69 3.43
C ASN A 18 22.85 -0.36 4.47
N ASP A 19 22.63 -0.08 5.76
CA ASP A 19 22.99 -1.00 6.85
C ASP A 19 22.07 -2.23 6.89
N ARG A 20 20.77 -2.03 6.60
CA ARG A 20 19.79 -3.12 6.60
C ARG A 20 19.92 -4.07 5.41
N PHE A 21 20.42 -3.59 4.27
CA PHE A 21 20.42 -4.34 3.01
C PHE A 21 21.82 -4.56 2.40
N GLY A 22 22.90 -4.12 3.06
CA GLY A 22 24.28 -4.36 2.61
C GLY A 22 24.66 -3.68 1.28
N ILE A 23 23.98 -2.58 0.93
CA ILE A 23 24.11 -1.90 -0.36
C ILE A 23 25.31 -0.93 -0.32
N SER A 24 26.30 -1.11 -1.20
CA SER A 24 27.40 -0.14 -1.36
C SER A 24 26.93 1.12 -2.09
N LYS A 25 27.32 2.30 -1.57
CA LYS A 25 26.90 3.63 -2.05
C LYS A 25 27.09 3.81 -3.57
N PRO A 26 26.05 4.19 -4.33
CA PRO A 26 26.26 4.80 -5.64
C PRO A 26 26.72 6.25 -5.47
N ALA A 27 27.65 6.70 -6.31
CA ALA A 27 28.12 8.09 -6.33
C ALA A 27 26.98 9.02 -6.75
N TYR A 28 26.59 9.95 -5.87
CA TYR A 28 25.62 10.99 -6.18
C TYR A 28 26.24 12.04 -7.13
N ASN A 29 25.65 12.22 -8.31
CA ASN A 29 26.00 13.31 -9.24
C ASN A 29 24.93 14.41 -9.13
N ALA A 30 25.30 15.53 -8.52
CA ALA A 30 24.42 16.64 -8.18
C ALA A 30 23.90 17.48 -9.38
N ASN A 31 24.17 17.08 -10.63
CA ASN A 31 23.89 17.92 -11.81
C ASN A 31 22.67 17.53 -12.67
N ALA A 32 21.79 16.63 -12.22
CA ALA A 32 20.57 16.29 -12.96
C ALA A 32 19.47 17.36 -12.78
N SER A 33 19.61 18.47 -13.50
CA SER A 33 18.63 19.57 -13.58
C SER A 33 17.53 19.24 -14.59
N GLY A 34 16.49 18.51 -14.18
CA GLY A 34 15.32 18.19 -15.00
C GLY A 34 14.09 19.00 -14.59
N LYS A 35 13.75 20.01 -15.38
CA LYS A 35 12.64 20.95 -15.17
C LYS A 35 11.29 20.25 -15.28
N ASN A 36 10.52 20.22 -14.19
CA ASN A 36 9.07 20.39 -14.10
C ASN A 36 8.67 20.30 -12.62
N SER A 37 8.43 21.43 -11.95
CA SER A 37 8.07 21.41 -10.53
C SER A 37 6.61 21.02 -10.37
N PHE A 38 6.33 20.00 -9.57
CA PHE A 38 5.00 19.59 -9.10
C PHE A 38 4.10 20.76 -8.65
N ALA A 39 4.71 21.83 -8.12
CA ALA A 39 4.01 23.07 -7.75
C ALA A 39 3.34 23.82 -8.93
N ALA A 40 3.81 23.62 -10.16
CA ALA A 40 3.23 24.23 -11.35
C ALA A 40 1.97 23.49 -11.82
N GLU A 41 1.94 22.16 -11.65
CA GLU A 41 0.76 21.34 -11.96
C GLU A 41 -0.37 21.59 -10.96
N LEU A 42 -0.06 21.77 -9.67
CA LEU A 42 -1.06 22.09 -8.65
C LEU A 42 -1.75 23.44 -8.92
N LYS A 43 -0.98 24.46 -9.29
CA LYS A 43 -1.52 25.79 -9.63
C LYS A 43 -2.40 25.80 -10.88
N ALA A 44 -2.19 24.87 -11.82
CA ALA A 44 -3.01 24.78 -13.02
C ALA A 44 -4.38 24.10 -12.78
N ALA A 45 -4.55 23.43 -11.64
CA ALA A 45 -5.78 22.76 -11.23
C ALA A 45 -6.70 23.65 -10.37
N GLU A 46 -6.16 24.67 -9.70
CA GLU A 46 -6.92 25.63 -8.91
C GLU A 46 -7.76 26.54 -9.82
N GLY A 47 -9.10 26.41 -9.77
CA GLY A 47 -10.06 27.23 -10.51
C GLY A 47 -10.86 26.52 -11.61
N LYS A 48 -10.67 25.20 -11.81
CA LYS A 48 -11.45 24.41 -12.79
C LYS A 48 -12.55 23.53 -12.16
N LEU A 49 -12.79 23.66 -10.86
CA LEU A 49 -13.83 22.90 -10.16
C LEU A 49 -15.09 23.74 -10.09
N ASP A 50 -16.16 23.26 -10.73
CA ASP A 50 -17.51 23.82 -10.63
C ASP A 50 -18.18 23.28 -9.36
N PRO A 51 -18.42 24.11 -8.33
CA PRO A 51 -19.00 23.68 -7.06
C PRO A 51 -20.52 23.49 -7.14
N THR A 52 -21.14 23.69 -8.32
CA THR A 52 -22.59 23.57 -8.53
C THR A 52 -23.01 22.35 -9.35
N LYS A 53 -22.05 21.50 -9.76
CA LYS A 53 -22.36 20.21 -10.37
C LYS A 53 -22.96 19.27 -9.33
N ASP A 54 -24.26 19.07 -9.43
CA ASP A 54 -24.98 18.06 -8.66
C ASP A 54 -24.51 16.65 -9.07
N PHE A 55 -23.79 15.98 -8.17
CA PHE A 55 -23.41 14.57 -8.29
C PHE A 55 -24.43 13.64 -7.59
N SER A 56 -25.68 14.07 -7.40
CA SER A 56 -26.81 13.29 -6.84
C SER A 56 -27.31 12.14 -7.76
N GLY A 57 -26.40 11.45 -8.46
CA GLY A 57 -26.74 10.36 -9.36
C GLY A 57 -25.63 9.36 -9.64
N THR A 58 -24.46 9.47 -9.01
CA THR A 58 -23.41 8.46 -9.15
C THR A 58 -23.16 7.87 -7.78
N LYS A 59 -23.73 6.68 -7.54
CA LYS A 59 -23.22 5.76 -6.54
C LYS A 59 -21.75 5.59 -6.88
N VAL A 60 -20.88 6.27 -6.13
CA VAL A 60 -19.43 6.17 -6.32
C VAL A 60 -19.11 4.70 -6.17
N GLU A 61 -18.79 4.02 -7.27
CA GLU A 61 -18.33 2.63 -7.24
C GLU A 61 -16.96 2.64 -6.60
N ALA A 62 -16.95 2.64 -5.26
CA ALA A 62 -15.75 2.37 -4.49
C ALA A 62 -15.25 1.00 -4.95
N THR A 63 -14.13 0.99 -5.66
CA THR A 63 -13.36 -0.20 -6.06
C THR A 63 -14.09 -1.17 -7.01
N SER A 64 -14.30 -0.79 -8.26
CA SER A 64 -14.66 -1.75 -9.32
C SER A 64 -13.40 -2.12 -10.11
N PHE A 65 -12.70 -3.19 -9.70
CA PHE A 65 -11.69 -3.79 -10.57
C PHE A 65 -12.37 -4.43 -11.79
N GLY A 66 -11.62 -4.66 -12.87
CA GLY A 66 -12.12 -5.45 -14.00
C GLY A 66 -12.73 -6.78 -13.52
N GLY A 67 -13.80 -7.23 -14.19
CA GLY A 67 -14.72 -8.24 -13.65
C GLY A 67 -14.07 -9.52 -13.11
N ASP A 68 -13.00 -9.99 -13.74
CA ASP A 68 -12.21 -11.15 -13.27
C ASP A 68 -11.52 -10.91 -11.93
N THR A 69 -10.83 -9.77 -11.74
CA THR A 69 -10.17 -9.45 -10.46
C THR A 69 -11.19 -9.29 -9.33
N SER A 70 -12.32 -8.63 -9.61
CA SER A 70 -13.41 -8.47 -8.63
C SER A 70 -14.01 -9.81 -8.22
N ALA A 71 -14.17 -10.75 -9.15
CA ALA A 71 -14.64 -12.10 -8.84
C ALA A 71 -13.66 -12.85 -7.93
N LEU A 72 -12.35 -12.80 -8.25
CA LEU A 72 -11.30 -13.43 -7.44
C LEU A 72 -11.21 -12.84 -6.02
N ILE A 73 -11.36 -11.52 -5.89
CA ILE A 73 -11.40 -10.85 -4.58
C ILE A 73 -12.60 -11.34 -3.77
N ASN A 74 -13.79 -11.39 -4.38
CA ASN A 74 -14.99 -11.87 -3.69
C ASN A 74 -14.89 -13.34 -3.28
N GLU A 75 -14.33 -14.20 -4.14
CA GLU A 75 -14.09 -15.60 -3.83
C GLU A 75 -13.12 -15.76 -2.64
N ALA A 76 -11.97 -15.10 -2.70
CA ALA A 76 -10.97 -15.16 -1.64
C ALA A 76 -11.50 -14.56 -0.32
N ALA A 77 -12.20 -13.43 -0.39
CA ALA A 77 -12.80 -12.78 0.77
C ALA A 77 -13.85 -13.67 1.45
N SER A 78 -14.70 -14.32 0.66
CA SER A 78 -15.68 -15.30 1.14
C SER A 78 -15.00 -16.49 1.81
N LYS A 79 -13.97 -17.06 1.17
CA LYS A 79 -13.20 -18.21 1.67
C LYS A 79 -12.56 -17.96 3.02
N TYR A 80 -12.02 -16.76 3.25
CA TYR A 80 -11.32 -16.40 4.48
C TYR A 80 -12.17 -15.61 5.47
N HIS A 81 -13.46 -15.41 5.16
CA HIS A 81 -14.41 -14.64 5.99
C HIS A 81 -13.91 -13.22 6.32
N VAL A 82 -13.40 -12.52 5.31
CA VAL A 82 -13.01 -11.10 5.39
C VAL A 82 -13.93 -10.24 4.53
N ASP A 83 -14.06 -8.95 4.85
CA ASP A 83 -14.85 -8.04 4.02
C ASP A 83 -14.19 -7.87 2.64
N PRO A 84 -14.86 -8.17 1.52
CA PRO A 84 -14.29 -8.01 0.19
C PRO A 84 -13.86 -6.57 -0.11
N ARG A 85 -14.51 -5.56 0.51
CA ARG A 85 -14.11 -4.16 0.36
C ARG A 85 -12.75 -3.88 1.00
N LEU A 86 -12.42 -4.56 2.10
CA LEU A 86 -11.11 -4.42 2.73
C LEU A 86 -10.01 -5.02 1.86
N VAL A 87 -10.25 -6.21 1.30
CA VAL A 87 -9.32 -6.85 0.35
C VAL A 87 -9.14 -5.98 -0.90
N ALA A 88 -10.23 -5.42 -1.43
CA ALA A 88 -10.19 -4.52 -2.56
C ALA A 88 -9.42 -3.22 -2.26
N ALA A 89 -9.61 -2.63 -1.07
CA ALA A 89 -8.89 -1.43 -0.64
C ALA A 89 -7.37 -1.66 -0.51
N ILE A 90 -6.97 -2.83 -0.02
CA ILE A 90 -5.56 -3.25 0.02
C ILE A 90 -5.03 -3.43 -1.41
N ALA A 91 -5.68 -4.22 -2.25
CA ALA A 91 -5.29 -4.42 -3.66
C ALA A 91 -5.14 -3.09 -4.43
N GLN A 92 -6.05 -2.15 -4.18
CA GLN A 92 -6.03 -0.83 -4.81
C GLN A 92 -4.84 0.01 -4.32
N THR A 93 -4.49 -0.12 -3.03
CA THR A 93 -3.39 0.62 -2.42
C THR A 93 -2.03 0.07 -2.84
N GLU A 94 -1.91 -1.26 -2.93
CA GLU A 94 -0.68 -1.99 -3.24
C GLU A 94 -0.22 -1.80 -4.69
N SER A 95 -1.07 -2.16 -5.65
CA SER A 95 -0.69 -2.11 -7.08
C SER A 95 -1.75 -1.51 -7.99
N GLY A 96 -2.91 -1.14 -7.45
CA GLY A 96 -4.04 -0.72 -8.25
C GLY A 96 -4.64 -1.87 -9.09
N GLY A 97 -4.45 -3.12 -8.66
CA GLY A 97 -4.94 -4.30 -9.38
C GLY A 97 -4.01 -4.79 -10.50
N ASN A 98 -2.78 -4.29 -10.56
CA ASN A 98 -1.78 -4.75 -11.51
C ASN A 98 -1.09 -6.04 -11.01
N GLN A 99 -1.30 -7.16 -11.71
CA GLN A 99 -0.66 -8.43 -11.39
C GLN A 99 0.81 -8.50 -11.80
N GLU A 100 1.25 -7.68 -12.75
CA GLU A 100 2.65 -7.63 -13.20
C GLU A 100 3.51 -6.72 -12.32
N ALA A 101 2.94 -6.12 -11.27
CA ALA A 101 3.65 -5.22 -10.39
C ALA A 101 4.72 -5.97 -9.58
N VAL A 102 5.95 -5.48 -9.64
CA VAL A 102 7.06 -5.94 -8.79
C VAL A 102 7.72 -4.71 -8.17
N SER A 103 7.75 -4.62 -6.84
CA SER A 103 8.42 -3.52 -6.15
C SER A 103 9.94 -3.68 -6.19
N SER A 104 10.68 -2.62 -5.89
CA SER A 104 12.14 -2.68 -5.73
C SER A 104 12.60 -3.62 -4.60
N ALA A 105 11.74 -3.87 -3.61
CA ALA A 105 11.98 -4.83 -2.54
C ALA A 105 11.59 -6.27 -2.91
N GLY A 106 10.98 -6.47 -4.09
CA GLY A 106 10.58 -7.79 -4.58
C GLY A 106 9.15 -8.21 -4.22
N ALA A 107 8.31 -7.31 -3.73
CA ALA A 107 6.88 -7.60 -3.51
C ALA A 107 6.16 -7.77 -4.86
N VAL A 108 5.33 -8.80 -5.00
CA VAL A 108 4.77 -9.22 -6.30
C VAL A 108 3.25 -9.13 -6.34
N GLY A 109 2.73 -8.67 -7.48
CA GLY A 109 1.34 -8.80 -7.89
C GLY A 109 0.37 -7.84 -7.23
N ILE A 110 -0.92 -8.18 -7.36
CA ILE A 110 -2.06 -7.37 -6.93
C ILE A 110 -2.00 -7.00 -5.45
N MET A 111 -1.62 -7.96 -4.62
CA MET A 111 -1.57 -7.86 -3.17
C MET A 111 -0.16 -7.58 -2.63
N GLN A 112 0.81 -7.34 -3.52
CA GLN A 112 2.22 -7.07 -3.22
C GLN A 112 2.78 -8.01 -2.15
N LEU A 113 2.64 -9.32 -2.36
CA LEU A 113 3.18 -10.32 -1.45
C LEU A 113 4.70 -10.36 -1.57
N MET A 114 5.40 -10.24 -0.44
CA MET A 114 6.82 -10.55 -0.36
C MET A 114 7.05 -12.04 -0.62
N PRO A 115 8.17 -12.46 -1.25
CA PRO A 115 8.42 -13.87 -1.56
C PRO A 115 8.36 -14.80 -0.34
N ASP A 116 8.95 -14.38 0.78
CA ASP A 116 8.92 -15.17 2.02
C ASP A 116 7.50 -15.31 2.58
N THR A 117 6.69 -14.26 2.49
CA THR A 117 5.27 -14.29 2.88
C THR A 117 4.48 -15.24 1.98
N ALA A 118 4.67 -15.17 0.66
CA ALA A 118 4.01 -16.06 -0.28
C ALA A 118 4.38 -17.53 -0.04
N ALA A 119 5.66 -17.80 0.21
CA ALA A 119 6.15 -19.14 0.57
C ALA A 119 5.51 -19.65 1.87
N ALA A 120 5.45 -18.82 2.92
CA ALA A 120 4.82 -19.17 4.19
C ALA A 120 3.31 -19.46 4.04
N LEU A 121 2.64 -18.75 3.13
CA LEU A 121 1.22 -18.94 2.84
C LEU A 121 0.93 -20.13 1.91
N GLY A 122 1.96 -20.65 1.24
CA GLY A 122 1.87 -21.75 0.28
C GLY A 122 1.30 -21.35 -1.07
N VAL A 123 1.56 -20.10 -1.51
CA VAL A 123 1.01 -19.53 -2.76
C VAL A 123 2.13 -19.10 -3.72
N ASP A 124 1.88 -19.23 -5.02
CA ASP A 124 2.68 -18.60 -6.07
C ASP A 124 2.21 -17.15 -6.29
N PRO A 125 3.02 -16.13 -5.93
CA PRO A 125 2.57 -14.75 -6.02
C PRO A 125 2.52 -14.23 -7.47
N TYR A 126 3.11 -14.92 -8.45
CA TYR A 126 3.02 -14.57 -9.87
C TYR A 126 1.71 -15.04 -10.50
N ASN A 127 1.04 -16.04 -9.91
CA ASN A 127 -0.30 -16.43 -10.32
C ASN A 127 -1.34 -15.49 -9.70
N LYS A 128 -2.15 -14.83 -10.54
CA LYS A 128 -3.15 -13.84 -10.12
C LYS A 128 -4.10 -14.32 -9.03
N GLN A 129 -4.69 -15.51 -9.21
CA GLN A 129 -5.64 -16.07 -8.25
C GLN A 129 -4.97 -16.38 -6.93
N GLN A 130 -3.79 -17.01 -6.95
CA GLN A 130 -3.02 -17.32 -5.75
C GLN A 130 -2.48 -16.08 -5.04
N ASN A 131 -2.15 -15.00 -5.77
CA ASN A 131 -1.75 -13.73 -5.19
C ASN A 131 -2.89 -13.08 -4.39
N ILE A 132 -4.10 -13.03 -4.96
CA ILE A 132 -5.29 -12.51 -4.29
C ILE A 132 -5.69 -13.41 -3.12
N ASP A 133 -5.68 -14.74 -3.30
CA ASP A 133 -5.98 -15.72 -2.25
C ASP A 133 -5.01 -15.59 -1.07
N GLY A 134 -3.71 -15.48 -1.36
CA GLY A 134 -2.66 -15.26 -0.37
C GLY A 134 -2.81 -13.94 0.37
N GLY A 135 -3.07 -12.84 -0.33
CA GLY A 135 -3.32 -11.55 0.31
C GLY A 135 -4.55 -11.54 1.22
N ALA A 136 -5.66 -12.16 0.78
CA ALA A 136 -6.86 -12.30 1.60
C ALA A 136 -6.63 -13.17 2.84
N LYS A 137 -5.88 -14.28 2.69
CA LYS A 137 -5.45 -15.12 3.82
C LYS A 137 -4.58 -14.34 4.80
N TYR A 138 -3.61 -13.57 4.29
CA TYR A 138 -2.69 -12.82 5.14
C TYR A 138 -3.39 -11.73 5.94
N ILE A 139 -4.30 -10.95 5.32
CA ILE A 139 -5.08 -9.96 6.08
C ILE A 139 -5.99 -10.62 7.12
N LYS A 140 -6.53 -11.83 6.86
CA LYS A 140 -7.26 -12.61 7.86
C LYS A 140 -6.39 -12.97 9.07
N GLU A 141 -5.18 -13.47 8.82
CA GLU A 141 -4.22 -13.77 9.90
C GLU A 141 -3.89 -12.52 10.73
N MET A 142 -3.78 -11.35 10.09
CA MET A 142 -3.57 -10.09 10.79
C MET A 142 -4.79 -9.68 11.61
N LEU A 143 -6.01 -9.80 11.06
CA LEU A 143 -7.24 -9.54 11.81
C LEU A 143 -7.33 -10.43 13.05
N ASP A 144 -7.01 -11.72 12.93
CA ASP A 144 -7.03 -12.65 14.07
C ASP A 144 -5.96 -12.28 15.10
N THR A 145 -4.75 -11.93 14.65
CA THR A 145 -3.65 -11.51 15.52
C THR A 145 -3.99 -10.27 16.35
N PHE A 146 -4.81 -9.37 15.79
CA PHE A 146 -5.19 -8.10 16.42
C PHE A 146 -6.66 -8.03 16.84
N ASN A 147 -7.29 -9.19 17.09
CA ASN A 147 -8.65 -9.31 17.63
C ASN A 147 -9.72 -8.53 16.84
N GLY A 148 -9.59 -8.51 15.52
CA GLY A 148 -10.49 -7.80 14.61
C GLY A 148 -10.25 -6.28 14.49
N ASP A 149 -9.20 -5.73 15.12
CA ASP A 149 -8.82 -4.33 14.93
C ASP A 149 -8.27 -4.12 13.51
N VAL A 150 -9.15 -3.67 12.61
CA VAL A 150 -8.84 -3.45 11.19
C VAL A 150 -7.66 -2.49 11.02
N LYS A 151 -7.54 -1.45 11.84
CA LYS A 151 -6.45 -0.47 11.71
C LYS A 151 -5.10 -1.12 12.02
N LYS A 152 -5.03 -1.93 13.08
CA LYS A 152 -3.82 -2.69 13.42
C LYS A 152 -3.53 -3.78 12.40
N ALA A 153 -4.54 -4.46 11.89
CA ALA A 153 -4.37 -5.50 10.87
C ALA A 153 -3.78 -4.94 9.56
N VAL A 154 -4.31 -3.82 9.08
CA VAL A 154 -3.77 -3.11 7.90
C VAL A 154 -2.35 -2.62 8.15
N ALA A 155 -2.06 -2.08 9.34
CA ALA A 155 -0.69 -1.68 9.69
C ALA A 155 0.27 -2.87 9.69
N ALA A 156 -0.17 -4.02 10.20
CA ALA A 156 0.63 -5.23 10.28
C ALA A 156 0.84 -5.88 8.91
N TYR A 157 -0.12 -5.76 7.99
CA TYR A 157 0.04 -6.18 6.60
C TYR A 157 1.23 -5.48 5.95
N ASN A 158 1.37 -4.16 6.17
CA ASN A 158 2.46 -3.35 5.60
C ASN A 158 3.78 -3.41 6.39
N ALA A 159 3.74 -3.25 7.71
CA ALA A 159 4.93 -3.11 8.55
C ALA A 159 5.38 -4.42 9.23
N GLY A 160 4.59 -5.48 9.10
CA GLY A 160 4.74 -6.73 9.83
C GLY A 160 4.07 -6.69 11.22
N PRO A 161 3.58 -7.85 11.71
CA PRO A 161 2.87 -7.93 12.98
C PRO A 161 3.75 -7.65 14.20
N GLN A 162 5.06 -7.93 14.13
CA GLN A 162 5.97 -7.68 15.25
C GLN A 162 6.09 -6.17 15.53
N ALA A 163 6.24 -5.34 14.50
CA ALA A 163 6.29 -3.90 14.68
C ALA A 163 5.01 -3.36 15.34
N VAL A 164 3.83 -3.82 14.91
CA VAL A 164 2.56 -3.39 15.51
C VAL A 164 2.43 -3.85 16.97
N LYS A 165 2.96 -5.03 17.32
CA LYS A 165 3.02 -5.51 18.71
C LYS A 165 3.96 -4.65 19.55
N ASP A 166 5.17 -4.38 19.07
CA ASP A 166 6.21 -3.61 19.78
C ASP A 166 5.74 -2.18 20.10
N TYR A 167 5.02 -1.56 19.17
CA TYR A 167 4.45 -0.20 19.36
C TYR A 167 3.04 -0.18 19.97
N GLY A 168 2.41 -1.35 20.18
CA GLY A 168 1.03 -1.44 20.68
C GLY A 168 -0.06 -0.90 19.72
N GLY A 169 0.30 -0.63 18.46
CA GLY A 169 -0.55 0.05 17.49
C GLY A 169 0.19 0.34 16.18
N VAL A 170 -0.32 1.30 15.41
CA VAL A 170 0.35 1.69 14.15
C VAL A 170 1.74 2.26 14.49
N PRO A 171 2.84 1.68 13.98
CA PRO A 171 4.17 2.15 14.28
C PRO A 171 4.39 3.58 13.78
N PRO A 172 5.34 4.35 14.35
CA PRO A 172 5.65 5.72 13.94
C PRO A 172 6.43 5.80 12.61
N TYR A 173 6.13 4.90 11.68
CA TYR A 173 6.67 4.89 10.33
C TYR A 173 5.73 5.68 9.43
N ILE A 174 6.19 6.83 8.92
CA ILE A 174 5.37 7.72 8.07
C ILE A 174 4.75 6.95 6.90
N GLU A 175 5.51 6.05 6.28
CA GLU A 175 5.05 5.16 5.21
C GLU A 175 3.85 4.31 5.64
N THR A 176 3.94 3.62 6.78
CA THR A 176 2.87 2.77 7.30
C THR A 176 1.65 3.59 7.72
N GLN A 177 1.85 4.77 8.32
CA GLN A 177 0.74 5.65 8.69
C GLN A 177 -0.03 6.12 7.44
N ASN A 178 0.70 6.53 6.39
CA ASN A 178 0.10 6.92 5.12
C ASN A 178 -0.63 5.75 4.46
N TYR A 179 -0.02 4.56 4.47
CA TYR A 179 -0.61 3.33 3.95
C TYR A 179 -1.93 3.01 4.66
N VAL A 180 -1.95 3.02 6.00
CA VAL A 180 -3.15 2.76 6.80
C VAL A 180 -4.25 3.77 6.49
N ASN A 181 -3.92 5.06 6.44
CA ASN A 181 -4.90 6.09 6.11
C ASN A 181 -5.50 5.86 4.72
N LYS A 182 -4.66 5.60 3.70
CA LYS A 182 -5.10 5.36 2.33
C LYS A 182 -6.03 4.15 2.22
N VAL A 183 -5.67 3.01 2.84
CA VAL A 183 -6.53 1.81 2.82
C VAL A 183 -7.87 2.09 3.52
N LEU A 184 -7.85 2.74 4.69
CA LEU A 184 -9.07 3.02 5.44
C LEU A 184 -9.97 4.05 4.75
N ASP A 185 -9.40 5.00 4.01
CA ASP A 185 -10.17 5.96 3.22
C ASP A 185 -10.86 5.28 2.03
N ILE A 186 -10.23 4.29 1.40
CA ILE A 186 -10.83 3.50 0.31
C ILE A 186 -11.89 2.51 0.83
N TYR A 187 -11.68 1.97 2.03
CA TYR A 187 -12.55 0.94 2.61
C TYR A 187 -13.91 1.48 3.12
N ARG A 188 -13.98 2.77 3.45
CA ARG A 188 -15.14 3.40 4.12
C ARG A 188 -16.28 3.76 3.18
#